data_AF-A0A9X2D982-F1
#
_entry.id   AF-A0A9X2D982-F1
#
_cell.length_a   1.000
_cell.length_b   1.000
_cell.length_c   1.000
_cell.angle_alpha   90.00
_cell.angle_beta   90.00
_cell.angle_gamma   90.00
#
_symmetry.space_group_name_H-M   'P 1'
#
loop_
_entity.id
_entity.type
_entity.pdbx_description
1 polymer ?
#
loop_
_entity_poly.entity_id
_entity_poly.type
_entity_poly.pdbx_seq_one_letter_code
_entity_poly.pdbx_strand_id
1 'polypeptide(L)'
;AAERRRADDLAARLRDSRAEVARLTAQLAEQPAPAGAGAPVSTDEPGESGAASDQRARLLLDTVLDALTGLRRELALPPLTGTPGAEAEERLAQTTPAGAPGGGAAAIGPALLEQYLGLPRARLIVDGYNVTRGAWPSSTLEAQRARLLRDLAPVVARTRAETTVVFDAADADTRPPAATPRGVRVLFSPPGVIADDVVADLVDAEPRGRVVLVVSDDREVRDHATARGARPVPASALLGLLTR
;
A
#
# COMPACT_ATOMS: atom_id res chain seq x y z
N ALA A 1 -10.73 -18.30 36.27
CA ALA A 1 -12.20 -18.40 36.08
C ALA A 1 -12.78 -17.22 35.29
N ALA A 2 -12.41 -15.97 35.60
CA ALA A 2 -12.91 -14.77 34.89
C ALA A 2 -12.47 -14.67 33.42
N GLU A 3 -11.23 -15.05 33.10
CA GLU A 3 -10.72 -15.02 31.71
C GLU A 3 -11.40 -16.03 30.78
N ARG A 4 -11.71 -17.23 31.30
CA ARG A 4 -12.49 -18.24 30.55
C ARG A 4 -13.89 -17.71 30.22
N ARG A 5 -14.57 -17.08 31.19
CA ARG A 5 -15.88 -16.44 30.96
C ARG A 5 -15.83 -15.31 29.92
N ARG A 6 -14.75 -14.54 29.88
CA ARG A 6 -14.55 -13.48 28.85
C ARG A 6 -14.29 -14.07 27.47
N ALA A 7 -13.50 -15.14 27.38
CA ALA A 7 -13.27 -15.86 26.13
C ALA A 7 -14.57 -16.50 25.59
N ASP A 8 -15.38 -17.07 26.48
CA ASP A 8 -16.67 -17.66 26.14
C ASP A 8 -17.68 -16.60 25.66
N ASP A 9 -17.72 -15.42 26.29
CA ASP A 9 -18.55 -14.29 25.87
C ASP A 9 -18.12 -13.73 24.50
N LEU A 10 -16.81 -13.59 24.27
CA LEU A 10 -16.27 -13.16 22.97
C LEU A 10 -16.59 -14.17 21.86
N ALA A 11 -16.46 -15.48 22.17
CA ALA A 11 -16.81 -16.54 21.23
C ALA A 11 -18.31 -16.57 20.90
N ALA A 12 -19.18 -16.23 21.86
CA ALA A 12 -20.61 -16.10 21.63
C ALA A 12 -20.91 -14.92 20.69
N ARG A 13 -20.37 -13.74 20.96
CA ARG A 13 -20.54 -12.55 20.11
C ARG A 13 -20.05 -12.76 18.68
N LEU A 14 -18.93 -13.47 18.51
CA LEU A 14 -18.41 -13.81 17.17
C LEU A 14 -19.32 -14.79 16.40
N ARG A 15 -19.98 -15.72 17.09
CA ARG A 15 -20.96 -16.62 16.46
C ARG A 15 -22.19 -15.86 16.02
N ASP A 16 -22.70 -14.95 16.86
CA ASP A 16 -23.87 -14.15 16.56
C ASP A 16 -23.62 -13.23 15.35
N SER A 17 -22.47 -12.54 15.34
CA SER A 17 -22.05 -11.70 14.20
C SER A 17 -21.90 -12.50 12.90
N ARG A 18 -21.32 -13.72 12.95
CA ARG A 18 -21.22 -14.59 11.78
C ARG A 18 -22.58 -15.05 11.26
N ALA A 19 -23.51 -15.36 12.17
CA ALA A 19 -24.87 -15.74 11.79
C ALA A 19 -25.61 -14.56 11.13
N GLU A 20 -25.38 -13.33 11.60
CA GLU A 20 -25.97 -12.13 11.02
C GLU A 20 -25.42 -11.81 9.63
N VAL A 21 -24.10 -11.92 9.44
CA VAL A 21 -23.48 -11.79 8.11
C VAL A 21 -24.02 -12.84 7.14
N ALA A 22 -24.17 -14.09 7.57
CA ALA A 22 -24.73 -15.15 6.73
C ALA A 22 -26.20 -14.87 6.33
N ARG A 23 -27.02 -14.36 7.26
CA ARG A 23 -28.41 -13.96 6.99
C ARG A 23 -28.50 -12.81 6.01
N LEU A 24 -27.70 -11.75 6.19
CA LEU A 24 -27.67 -10.60 5.28
C LEU A 24 -27.19 -11.00 3.88
N THR A 25 -26.21 -11.91 3.80
CA THR A 25 -25.72 -12.45 2.53
C THR A 25 -26.79 -13.28 1.82
N ALA A 26 -27.57 -14.08 2.56
CA ALA A 26 -28.70 -14.82 2.01
C ALA A 26 -29.82 -13.89 1.51
N GLN A 27 -30.15 -12.84 2.26
CA GLN A 27 -31.13 -11.83 1.83
C GLN A 27 -30.69 -11.10 0.55
N LEU A 28 -29.39 -10.85 0.38
CA LEU A 28 -28.84 -10.29 -0.86
C LEU A 28 -28.92 -11.27 -2.03
N ALA A 29 -28.77 -12.57 -1.79
CA ALA A 29 -28.89 -13.60 -2.82
C ALA A 29 -30.35 -13.89 -3.22
N GLU A 30 -31.31 -13.66 -2.31
CA GLU A 30 -32.75 -13.78 -2.57
C GLU A 30 -33.33 -12.57 -3.31
N GLN A 31 -32.61 -11.44 -3.40
CA GLN A 31 -33.00 -10.36 -4.30
C GLN A 31 -32.78 -10.81 -5.74
N PRO A 32 -33.82 -10.81 -6.60
CA PRO A 32 -33.68 -11.26 -7.97
C PRO A 32 -32.64 -10.37 -8.69
N ALA A 33 -31.60 -11.01 -9.22
CA ALA A 33 -30.68 -10.36 -10.14
C ALA A 33 -31.50 -9.77 -11.31
N PRO A 34 -31.18 -8.56 -11.79
CA PRO A 34 -31.83 -8.05 -12.98
C PRO A 34 -31.55 -9.01 -14.14
N ALA A 35 -32.60 -9.65 -14.64
CA ALA A 35 -32.55 -10.40 -15.87
C ALA A 35 -32.23 -9.42 -17.01
N GLY A 36 -31.09 -9.61 -17.69
CA GLY A 36 -30.75 -8.77 -18.83
C GLY A 36 -29.29 -8.78 -19.24
N ALA A 37 -28.74 -9.95 -19.59
CA ALA A 37 -27.58 -10.03 -20.47
C ALA A 37 -28.02 -10.75 -21.77
N GLY A 38 -28.13 -9.99 -22.87
CA GLY A 38 -28.20 -10.53 -24.22
C GLY A 38 -29.28 -9.93 -25.13
N ALA A 39 -28.96 -8.83 -25.83
CA ALA A 39 -29.45 -8.45 -27.17
C ALA A 39 -28.92 -7.04 -27.54
N PRO A 40 -28.71 -6.73 -28.84
CA PRO A 40 -27.98 -5.54 -29.27
C PRO A 40 -28.79 -4.26 -29.04
N VAL A 41 -28.04 -3.21 -28.75
CA VAL A 41 -28.50 -1.85 -28.44
C VAL A 41 -29.33 -1.29 -29.60
N SER A 42 -30.64 -1.22 -29.38
CA SER A 42 -31.53 -0.28 -30.05
C SER A 42 -31.50 1.03 -29.25
N THR A 43 -31.31 2.12 -29.96
CA THR A 43 -31.42 3.50 -29.50
C THR A 43 -32.77 3.73 -28.81
N ASP A 44 -32.79 3.77 -27.48
CA ASP A 44 -33.91 4.27 -26.69
C ASP A 44 -33.42 5.37 -25.73
N GLU A 45 -33.92 6.57 -25.99
CA GLU A 45 -34.15 7.74 -25.12
C GLU A 45 -33.33 7.86 -23.80
N PRO A 46 -32.49 8.90 -23.65
CA PRO A 46 -31.85 9.22 -22.38
C PRO A 46 -32.83 10.00 -21.48
N GLY A 47 -33.53 9.33 -20.56
CA GLY A 47 -34.51 10.02 -19.69
C GLY A 47 -34.61 9.52 -18.26
N GLU A 48 -35.04 8.27 -18.04
CA GLU A 48 -35.50 7.86 -16.70
C GLU A 48 -34.71 6.67 -16.11
N SER A 49 -34.39 5.65 -16.91
CA SER A 49 -33.66 4.46 -16.42
C SER A 49 -32.21 4.75 -16.00
N GLY A 50 -31.54 5.68 -16.68
CA GLY A 50 -30.17 6.11 -16.31
C GLY A 50 -30.16 6.96 -15.04
N ALA A 51 -31.12 7.88 -14.90
CA ALA A 51 -31.27 8.72 -13.72
C ALA A 51 -31.65 7.92 -12.47
N ALA A 52 -32.55 6.94 -12.61
CA ALA A 52 -32.90 6.01 -11.54
C ALA A 52 -31.71 5.11 -11.11
N SER A 53 -30.88 4.68 -12.06
CA SER A 53 -29.67 3.90 -11.78
C SER A 53 -28.60 4.74 -11.06
N ASP A 54 -28.40 5.99 -11.48
CA ASP A 54 -27.48 6.93 -10.82
C ASP A 54 -27.99 7.31 -9.41
N GLN A 55 -29.29 7.53 -9.26
CA GLN A 55 -29.91 7.78 -7.96
C GLN A 55 -29.78 6.57 -7.01
N ARG A 56 -29.98 5.35 -7.52
CA ARG A 56 -29.78 4.12 -6.74
C ARG A 56 -28.32 3.98 -6.32
N ALA A 57 -27.37 4.26 -7.21
CA ALA A 57 -25.94 4.20 -6.89
C ALA A 57 -25.56 5.19 -5.78
N ARG A 58 -26.09 6.42 -5.84
CA ARG A 58 -25.90 7.44 -4.80
C ARG A 58 -26.47 7.02 -3.46
N LEU A 59 -27.71 6.51 -3.44
CA LEU A 59 -28.35 6.01 -2.21
C LEU A 59 -27.58 4.83 -1.59
N LEU A 60 -27.09 3.90 -2.41
CA LEU A 60 -26.27 2.79 -1.93
C LEU A 60 -24.94 3.28 -1.35
N LEU A 61 -24.32 4.28 -1.99
CA LEU A 61 -23.09 4.87 -1.47
C LEU A 61 -23.33 5.58 -0.13
N ASP A 62 -24.38 6.39 -0.03
CA ASP A 62 -24.78 7.05 1.23
C ASP A 62 -25.04 6.02 2.33
N THR A 63 -25.74 4.93 2.00
CA THR A 63 -26.00 3.83 2.94
C THR A 63 -24.70 3.17 3.44
N VAL A 64 -23.73 2.95 2.55
CA VAL A 64 -22.43 2.41 2.93
C VAL A 64 -21.66 3.40 3.79
N LEU A 65 -21.68 4.70 3.46
CA LEU A 65 -21.03 5.74 4.25
C LEU A 65 -21.64 5.88 5.65
N ASP A 66 -22.96 5.81 5.77
CA ASP A 66 -23.68 5.81 7.04
C ASP A 66 -23.35 4.56 7.86
N ALA A 67 -23.30 3.39 7.22
CA ALA A 67 -22.91 2.15 7.87
C ALA A 67 -21.46 2.20 8.38
N LEU A 68 -20.53 2.75 7.60
CA LEU A 68 -19.14 2.95 8.03
C LEU A 68 -19.03 3.95 9.18
N THR A 69 -19.85 5.00 9.17
CA THR A 69 -19.90 6.01 10.24
C THR A 69 -20.48 5.42 11.53
N GLY A 70 -21.56 4.65 11.41
CA GLY A 70 -22.15 3.88 12.52
C GLY A 70 -21.17 2.87 13.08
N LEU A 71 -20.49 2.11 12.23
CA LEU A 71 -19.45 1.16 12.63
C LEU A 71 -18.29 1.86 13.35
N ARG A 72 -17.83 3.03 12.87
CA ARG A 72 -16.78 3.82 13.54
C ARG A 72 -17.21 4.27 14.94
N ARG A 73 -18.49 4.65 15.10
CA ARG A 73 -19.07 5.04 16.39
C ARG A 73 -19.20 3.84 17.34
N GLU A 74 -19.72 2.72 16.84
CA GLU A 74 -19.94 1.49 17.62
C GLU A 74 -18.64 0.82 18.04
N LEU A 75 -17.63 0.82 17.17
CA LEU A 75 -16.33 0.27 17.51
C LEU A 75 -15.62 1.12 18.57
N ALA A 76 -16.04 2.37 18.78
CA ALA A 76 -15.48 3.32 19.75
C ALA A 76 -13.94 3.29 19.83
N LEU A 77 -13.30 3.03 18.68
CA LEU A 77 -11.86 2.82 18.64
C LEU A 77 -11.22 4.15 18.98
N PRO A 78 -10.32 4.20 19.97
CA PRO A 78 -9.54 5.39 20.21
C PRO A 78 -8.82 5.78 18.89
N PRO A 79 -8.58 7.08 18.67
CA PRO A 79 -7.77 7.51 17.53
C PRO A 79 -6.47 6.69 17.52
N LEU A 80 -6.09 6.18 16.34
CA LEU A 80 -4.88 5.36 16.17
C LEU A 80 -3.70 6.04 16.86
N THR A 81 -3.35 5.57 18.05
CA THR A 81 -2.15 5.97 18.76
C THR A 81 -1.01 5.12 18.24
N GLY A 82 -0.36 5.60 17.17
CA GLY A 82 0.75 4.92 16.52
C GLY A 82 0.43 4.50 15.08
N THR A 83 1.43 3.98 14.40
CA THR A 83 1.27 3.44 13.04
C THR A 83 1.20 1.92 13.12
N PRO A 84 0.41 1.23 12.28
CA PRO A 84 0.43 -0.24 12.19
C PRO A 84 1.85 -0.80 11.98
N GLY A 85 2.74 0.00 11.40
CA GLY A 85 4.15 -0.31 11.30
C GLY A 85 4.85 -0.35 12.66
N ALA A 86 4.59 0.59 13.55
CA ALA A 86 5.18 0.60 14.90
C ALA A 86 4.71 -0.61 15.75
N GLU A 87 3.45 -1.02 15.63
CA GLU A 87 2.94 -2.23 16.29
C GLU A 87 3.52 -3.53 15.70
N ALA A 88 3.84 -3.54 14.39
CA ALA A 88 4.56 -4.64 13.76
C ALA A 88 6.02 -4.72 14.25
N GLU A 89 6.69 -3.58 14.45
CA GLU A 89 8.03 -3.53 15.05
C GLU A 89 8.05 -4.07 16.45
N GLU A 90 7.10 -3.67 17.30
CA GLU A 90 7.06 -4.12 18.68
C GLU A 90 6.88 -5.64 18.77
N ARG A 91 5.99 -6.21 17.94
CA ARG A 91 5.82 -7.67 17.83
C ARG A 91 7.05 -8.37 17.26
N LEU A 92 7.78 -7.73 16.34
CA LEU A 92 8.98 -8.33 15.74
C LEU A 92 10.22 -8.20 16.63
N ALA A 93 10.34 -7.09 17.37
CA ALA A 93 11.36 -6.90 18.39
C ALA A 93 11.20 -7.91 19.53
N GLN A 94 9.97 -8.28 19.88
CA GLN A 94 9.66 -9.34 20.84
C GLN A 94 9.98 -10.76 20.32
N THR A 95 10.09 -10.96 19.00
CA THR A 95 10.43 -12.26 18.38
C THR A 95 11.90 -12.36 17.93
N THR A 96 12.66 -11.27 17.99
CA THR A 96 14.10 -11.27 17.72
C THR A 96 14.86 -11.58 19.00
N PRO A 97 15.67 -12.66 19.07
CA PRO A 97 16.40 -12.99 20.29
C PRO A 97 17.35 -11.86 20.69
N ALA A 98 17.24 -11.43 21.96
CA ALA A 98 18.00 -10.33 22.55
C ALA A 98 19.52 -10.63 22.48
N GLY A 99 20.25 -9.96 21.60
CA GLY A 99 21.68 -10.21 21.45
C GLY A 99 22.47 -9.36 20.44
N ALA A 100 21.94 -8.24 19.92
CA ALA A 100 22.72 -7.35 19.05
C ALA A 100 22.96 -6.00 19.76
N PRO A 101 24.23 -5.62 20.05
CA PRO A 101 24.55 -4.35 20.69
C PRO A 101 24.60 -3.22 19.65
N GLY A 102 24.00 -2.07 19.97
CA GLY A 102 24.22 -0.82 19.24
C GLY A 102 22.93 -0.05 18.96
N GLY A 103 22.73 1.05 19.69
CA GLY A 103 21.62 1.99 19.48
C GLY A 103 21.66 2.64 18.10
N GLY A 104 20.75 2.19 17.25
CA GLY A 104 20.36 2.74 15.97
C GLY A 104 19.22 1.85 15.49
N ALA A 105 18.14 2.41 14.94
CA ALA A 105 17.06 1.59 14.41
C ALA A 105 17.67 0.54 13.46
N ALA A 106 17.53 -0.74 13.80
CA ALA A 106 18.16 -1.82 13.03
C ALA A 106 17.74 -1.68 11.57
N ALA A 107 18.71 -1.73 10.65
CA ALA A 107 18.44 -1.55 9.23
C ALA A 107 17.38 -2.56 8.77
N ILE A 108 16.34 -2.08 8.07
CA ILE A 108 15.24 -2.91 7.60
C ILE A 108 15.80 -3.94 6.62
N GLY A 109 15.77 -5.23 6.99
CA GLY A 109 16.16 -6.33 6.11
C GLY A 109 15.04 -6.77 5.14
N PRO A 110 15.33 -7.64 4.15
CA PRO A 110 14.37 -8.05 3.12
C PRO A 110 13.06 -8.65 3.66
N ALA A 111 13.14 -9.49 4.69
CA ALA A 111 11.97 -10.13 5.29
C ALA A 111 11.05 -9.13 6.01
N LEU A 112 11.66 -8.16 6.71
CA LEU A 112 10.91 -7.10 7.39
C LEU A 112 10.31 -6.12 6.40
N LEU A 113 11.04 -5.79 5.32
CA LEU A 113 10.50 -5.00 4.21
C LEU A 113 9.25 -5.65 3.62
N GLU A 114 9.28 -6.96 3.33
CA GLU A 114 8.12 -7.68 2.80
C GLU A 114 6.92 -7.63 3.75
N GLN A 115 7.15 -7.80 5.06
CA GLN A 115 6.10 -7.69 6.07
C GLN A 115 5.46 -6.30 6.09
N TYR A 116 6.26 -5.24 6.02
CA TYR A 116 5.73 -3.87 5.97
C TYR A 116 4.93 -3.60 4.70
N LEU A 117 5.41 -4.08 3.55
CA LEU A 117 4.71 -3.91 2.29
C LEU A 117 3.37 -4.66 2.30
N GLY A 118 3.25 -5.75 3.06
CA GLY A 118 2.00 -6.47 3.27
C GLY A 118 0.97 -5.75 4.16
N LEU A 119 1.34 -4.64 4.81
CA LEU A 119 0.39 -3.86 5.62
C LEU A 119 -0.62 -3.12 4.73
N PRO A 120 -1.87 -2.94 5.18
CA PRO A 120 -2.88 -2.21 4.42
C PRO A 120 -2.40 -0.80 4.04
N ARG A 121 -2.52 -0.45 2.76
CA ARG A 121 -2.15 0.87 2.21
C ARG A 121 -0.68 1.26 2.42
N ALA A 122 0.21 0.29 2.57
CA ALA A 122 1.65 0.56 2.58
C ALA A 122 2.08 1.34 1.33
N ARG A 123 2.99 2.29 1.52
CA ARG A 123 3.56 3.14 0.48
C ARG A 123 5.04 2.83 0.34
N LEU A 124 5.47 2.56 -0.89
CA LEU A 124 6.87 2.34 -1.23
C LEU A 124 7.33 3.43 -2.21
N ILE A 125 8.33 4.20 -1.81
CA ILE A 125 9.00 5.20 -2.63
C ILE A 125 10.44 4.69 -2.85
N VAL A 126 10.86 4.59 -4.11
CA VAL A 126 12.18 4.05 -4.47
C VAL A 126 12.96 5.10 -5.25
N ASP A 127 14.15 5.41 -4.78
CA ASP A 127 15.16 6.08 -5.58
C ASP A 127 15.78 5.06 -6.54
N GLY A 128 15.41 5.18 -7.82
CA GLY A 128 15.71 4.18 -8.83
C GLY A 128 17.21 4.03 -9.09
N TYR A 129 17.94 5.12 -9.32
CA TYR A 129 19.36 5.03 -9.69
C TYR A 129 20.27 4.73 -8.51
N ASN A 130 19.87 5.09 -7.29
CA ASN A 130 20.58 4.62 -6.11
C ASN A 130 20.57 3.08 -6.02
N VAL A 131 19.40 2.47 -6.24
CA VAL A 131 19.24 1.02 -6.22
C VAL A 131 19.94 0.35 -7.41
N THR A 132 19.76 0.86 -8.63
CA THR A 132 20.27 0.17 -9.82
C THR A 132 21.78 0.33 -10.03
N ARG A 133 22.39 1.45 -9.64
CA ARG A 133 23.84 1.64 -9.76
C ARG A 133 24.63 0.65 -8.90
N GLY A 134 24.12 0.30 -7.71
CA GLY A 134 24.72 -0.72 -6.86
C GLY A 134 24.53 -2.15 -7.40
N ALA A 135 23.38 -2.43 -8.02
CA ALA A 135 23.03 -3.78 -8.45
C ALA A 135 23.59 -4.17 -9.82
N TRP A 136 23.55 -3.25 -10.79
CA TRP A 136 23.86 -3.52 -12.21
C TRP A 136 24.71 -2.42 -12.85
N PRO A 137 25.90 -2.12 -12.29
CA PRO A 137 26.73 -0.98 -12.73
C PRO A 137 27.18 -1.06 -14.19
N SER A 138 27.27 -2.26 -14.77
CA SER A 138 27.69 -2.49 -16.15
C SER A 138 26.56 -2.42 -17.18
N SER A 139 25.30 -2.29 -16.74
CA SER A 139 24.14 -2.23 -17.63
C SER A 139 23.84 -0.78 -18.05
N THR A 140 23.27 -0.60 -19.24
CA THR A 140 22.77 0.72 -19.67
C THR A 140 21.66 1.20 -18.73
N LEU A 141 21.47 2.52 -18.61
CA LEU A 141 20.43 3.10 -17.75
C LEU A 141 19.01 2.60 -18.11
N GLU A 142 18.75 2.41 -19.41
CA GLU A 142 17.50 1.79 -19.87
C GLU A 142 17.34 0.35 -19.40
N ALA A 143 18.39 -0.47 -19.53
CA ALA A 143 18.37 -1.86 -19.07
C ALA A 143 18.22 -1.96 -17.54
N GLN A 144 18.88 -1.07 -16.79
CA GLN A 144 18.75 -0.95 -15.34
C GLN A 144 17.30 -0.66 -14.94
N ARG A 145 16.67 0.35 -15.56
CA ARG A 145 15.26 0.73 -15.31
C ARG A 145 14.31 -0.43 -15.61
N ALA A 146 14.41 -1.00 -16.82
CA ALA A 146 13.54 -2.10 -17.24
C ALA A 146 13.66 -3.30 -16.30
N ARG A 147 14.88 -3.62 -15.85
CA ARG A 147 15.17 -4.68 -14.89
C ARG A 147 14.55 -4.42 -13.52
N LEU A 148 14.78 -3.23 -12.95
CA LEU A 148 14.19 -2.86 -11.66
C LEU A 148 12.66 -2.95 -11.67
N LEU A 149 12.01 -2.40 -12.71
CA LEU A 149 10.56 -2.41 -12.82
C LEU A 149 10.00 -3.84 -12.98
N ARG A 150 10.65 -4.65 -13.82
CA ARG A 150 10.27 -6.06 -13.99
C ARG A 150 10.36 -6.83 -12.68
N ASP A 151 11.46 -6.63 -11.94
CA ASP A 151 11.71 -7.38 -10.71
C ASP A 151 10.82 -6.86 -9.54
N LEU A 152 10.38 -5.59 -9.56
CA LEU A 152 9.41 -5.04 -8.61
C LEU A 152 7.98 -5.56 -8.83
N ALA A 153 7.61 -5.90 -10.06
CA ALA A 153 6.22 -6.24 -10.40
C ALA A 153 5.64 -7.41 -9.58
N PRO A 154 6.36 -8.54 -9.36
CA PRO A 154 5.88 -9.63 -8.50
C PRO A 154 5.66 -9.21 -7.04
N VAL A 155 6.55 -8.37 -6.50
CA VAL A 155 6.46 -7.89 -5.11
C VAL A 155 5.21 -7.03 -4.96
N VAL A 156 4.98 -6.08 -5.87
CA VAL A 156 3.81 -5.20 -5.86
C VAL A 156 2.52 -5.98 -6.10
N ALA A 157 2.53 -6.97 -7.00
CA ALA A 157 1.36 -7.81 -7.25
C ALA A 157 0.90 -8.58 -5.99
N ARG A 158 1.86 -9.08 -5.19
CA ARG A 158 1.58 -9.83 -3.96
C ARG A 158 1.21 -8.93 -2.77
N THR A 159 1.89 -7.80 -2.61
CA THR A 159 1.74 -6.91 -1.45
C THR A 159 0.67 -5.85 -1.64
N ARG A 160 0.37 -5.49 -2.90
CA ARG A 160 -0.50 -4.37 -3.30
C ARG A 160 -0.05 -3.01 -2.73
N ALA A 161 1.22 -2.89 -2.35
CA ALA A 161 1.79 -1.64 -1.86
C ALA A 161 1.78 -0.58 -2.97
N GLU A 162 1.38 0.64 -2.65
CA GLU A 162 1.43 1.77 -3.58
C GLU A 162 2.88 2.14 -3.84
N THR A 163 3.37 1.79 -5.04
CA THR A 163 4.80 1.86 -5.35
C THR A 163 5.09 2.96 -6.35
N THR A 164 6.08 3.80 -6.05
CA THR A 164 6.60 4.80 -6.99
C THR A 164 8.10 4.71 -7.05
N VAL A 165 8.62 4.60 -8.26
CA VAL A 165 10.05 4.64 -8.56
C VAL A 165 10.36 5.98 -9.19
N VAL A 166 11.28 6.72 -8.60
CA VAL A 166 11.76 8.02 -9.07
C VAL A 166 13.10 7.81 -9.77
N PHE A 167 13.24 8.33 -10.99
CA PHE A 167 14.50 8.36 -11.73
C PHE A 167 14.91 9.80 -12.00
N ASP A 168 16.21 10.07 -11.95
CA ASP A 168 16.77 11.38 -12.31
C ASP A 168 16.67 11.59 -13.84
N ALA A 169 16.13 12.73 -14.27
CA ALA A 169 16.04 13.09 -15.68
C ALA A 169 17.35 13.63 -16.28
N ALA A 170 18.33 14.05 -15.46
CA ALA A 170 19.65 14.46 -15.94
C ALA A 170 20.36 13.33 -16.71
N ASP A 171 20.00 12.08 -16.40
CA ASP A 171 20.50 10.86 -17.01
C ASP A 171 19.57 10.32 -18.13
N ALA A 172 18.46 11.01 -18.42
CA ALA A 172 17.36 10.49 -19.23
C ALA A 172 17.19 11.25 -20.56
N ASP A 173 18.11 11.05 -21.50
CA ASP A 173 17.89 11.36 -22.92
C ASP A 173 16.92 10.36 -23.61
N THR A 174 16.11 9.63 -22.81
CA THR A 174 15.30 8.49 -23.26
C THR A 174 13.88 8.54 -22.73
N ARG A 175 12.94 8.42 -23.68
CA ARG A 175 11.49 8.30 -23.53
C ARG A 175 11.10 7.40 -22.34
N PRO A 176 10.03 7.73 -21.58
CA PRO A 176 9.52 6.87 -20.53
C PRO A 176 9.27 5.43 -21.04
N PRO A 177 9.54 4.39 -20.23
CA PRO A 177 9.40 3.00 -20.67
C PRO A 177 7.99 2.73 -21.20
N ALA A 178 7.92 2.09 -22.37
CA ALA A 178 6.68 1.87 -23.13
C ALA A 178 5.61 1.06 -22.36
N ALA A 179 6.01 0.33 -21.32
CA ALA A 179 5.10 -0.39 -20.43
C ALA A 179 5.62 -0.35 -18.99
N THR A 180 4.92 0.35 -18.11
CA THR A 180 5.13 0.22 -16.67
C THR A 180 4.27 -0.92 -16.14
N PRO A 181 4.81 -1.84 -15.32
CA PRO A 181 4.02 -2.92 -14.72
C PRO A 181 2.83 -2.39 -13.92
N ARG A 182 1.71 -3.11 -13.94
CA ARG A 182 0.51 -2.71 -13.19
C ARG A 182 0.84 -2.61 -11.69
N GLY A 183 0.49 -1.46 -11.08
CA GLY A 183 0.73 -1.20 -9.66
C GLY A 183 2.04 -0.45 -9.35
N VAL A 184 2.96 -0.34 -10.31
CA VAL A 184 4.15 0.50 -10.18
C VAL A 184 3.91 1.82 -10.90
N ARG A 185 4.23 2.94 -10.26
CA ARG A 185 4.28 4.26 -10.90
C ARG A 185 5.74 4.64 -11.13
N VAL A 186 6.03 5.22 -12.28
CA VAL A 186 7.37 5.73 -12.58
C VAL A 186 7.29 7.24 -12.73
N LEU A 187 8.13 7.95 -11.98
CA LEU A 187 8.30 9.39 -12.09
C LEU A 187 9.73 9.69 -12.53
N PHE A 188 9.85 10.69 -13.39
CA PHE A 188 11.12 11.30 -13.75
C PHE A 188 11.18 12.66 -13.08
N SER A 189 12.35 13.02 -12.52
CA SER A 189 12.52 14.36 -11.99
C SER A 189 12.39 15.42 -13.11
N PRO A 190 11.92 16.63 -12.80
CA PRO A 190 11.97 17.73 -13.76
C PRO A 190 13.41 18.08 -14.16
N PRO A 191 13.64 18.67 -15.34
CA PRO A 191 14.97 19.16 -15.73
C PRO A 191 15.53 20.13 -14.69
N GLY A 192 16.74 19.87 -14.20
CA GLY A 192 17.40 20.69 -13.18
C GLY A 192 16.97 20.41 -11.74
N VAL A 193 16.13 19.39 -11.50
CA VAL A 193 15.74 18.90 -10.17
C VAL A 193 16.32 17.50 -9.98
N ILE A 194 16.96 17.26 -8.85
CA ILE A 194 17.51 15.95 -8.50
C ILE A 194 16.40 15.01 -8.03
N ALA A 195 16.60 13.70 -8.19
CA ALA A 195 15.61 12.71 -7.77
C ALA A 195 15.30 12.78 -6.26
N ASP A 196 16.28 13.15 -5.44
CA ASP A 196 16.17 13.24 -3.99
C ASP A 196 15.12 14.26 -3.54
N ASP A 197 15.05 15.42 -4.21
CA ASP A 197 14.05 16.46 -3.96
C ASP A 197 12.64 15.93 -4.27
N VAL A 198 12.49 15.20 -5.37
CA VAL A 198 11.19 14.59 -5.74
C VAL A 198 10.80 13.51 -4.74
N VAL A 199 11.75 12.73 -4.24
CA VAL A 199 11.49 11.75 -3.18
C VAL A 199 11.06 12.46 -1.89
N ALA A 200 11.71 13.56 -1.51
CA ALA A 200 11.34 14.36 -0.35
C ALA A 200 9.93 14.95 -0.48
N ASP A 201 9.58 15.50 -1.64
CA ASP A 201 8.22 16.01 -1.94
C ASP A 201 7.16 14.91 -1.84
N LEU A 202 7.46 13.72 -2.37
CA LEU A 202 6.56 12.57 -2.27
C LEU A 202 6.36 12.14 -0.81
N VAL A 203 7.42 12.14 0.00
CA VAL A 203 7.33 11.82 1.44
C VAL A 203 6.50 12.86 2.18
N ASP A 204 6.71 14.14 1.86
CA ASP A 204 6.02 15.27 2.50
C ASP A 204 4.52 15.32 2.20
N ALA A 205 4.12 14.81 1.03
CA ALA A 205 2.72 14.71 0.64
C ALA A 205 1.96 13.58 1.37
N GLU A 206 2.65 12.62 2.01
CA GLU A 206 1.98 11.49 2.64
C GLU A 206 1.41 11.83 4.03
N PRO A 207 0.20 11.36 4.36
CA PRO A 207 -0.43 11.64 5.64
C PRO A 207 0.28 10.93 6.79
N ARG A 208 0.43 11.64 7.93
CA ARG A 208 0.95 11.07 9.17
C ARG A 208 0.10 9.86 9.59
N GLY A 209 0.76 8.76 9.96
CA GLY A 209 0.10 7.52 10.36
C GLY A 209 0.15 6.41 9.30
N ARG A 210 0.41 6.77 8.04
CA ARG A 210 0.61 5.81 6.95
C ARG A 210 1.98 5.15 7.05
N VAL A 211 2.06 3.85 6.73
CA VAL A 211 3.35 3.16 6.59
C VAL A 211 3.98 3.58 5.26
N VAL A 212 4.99 4.44 5.36
CA VAL A 212 5.77 4.92 4.21
C VAL A 212 7.18 4.36 4.33
N LEU A 213 7.62 3.67 3.28
CA LEU A 213 8.95 3.10 3.14
C LEU A 213 9.68 3.84 2.02
N VAL A 214 10.89 4.33 2.31
CA VAL A 214 11.72 5.05 1.36
C VAL A 214 12.99 4.26 1.14
N VAL A 215 13.21 3.79 -0.09
CA VAL A 215 14.41 3.06 -0.46
C VAL A 215 15.42 4.02 -1.06
N SER A 216 16.47 4.32 -0.30
CA SER A 216 17.66 5.04 -0.75
C SER A 216 18.81 4.81 0.23
N ASP A 217 20.03 4.69 -0.29
CA ASP A 217 21.26 4.69 0.50
C ASP A 217 21.79 6.12 0.74
N ASP A 218 21.17 7.15 0.15
CA ASP A 218 21.54 8.54 0.40
C ASP A 218 21.18 8.97 1.84
N ARG A 219 22.14 9.58 2.53
CA ARG A 219 21.98 9.96 3.93
C ARG A 219 20.95 11.08 4.11
N GLU A 220 20.94 12.07 3.23
CA GLU A 220 20.04 13.22 3.32
C GLU A 220 18.59 12.78 3.13
N VAL A 221 18.34 11.94 2.13
CA VAL A 221 17.01 11.33 1.88
C VAL A 221 16.53 10.52 3.09
N ARG A 222 17.42 9.71 3.68
CA ARG A 222 17.09 8.90 4.87
C ARG A 222 16.78 9.75 6.10
N ASP A 223 17.58 10.78 6.34
CA ASP A 223 17.43 11.66 7.48
C ASP A 223 16.12 12.46 7.34
N HIS A 224 15.80 12.96 6.13
CA HIS A 224 14.51 13.61 5.82
C HIS A 224 13.33 12.66 6.00
N ALA A 225 13.39 11.45 5.43
CA ALA A 225 12.35 10.44 5.56
C ALA A 225 12.06 10.13 7.04
N THR A 226 13.10 9.94 7.84
CA THR A 226 12.99 9.69 9.28
C THR A 226 12.34 10.87 10.00
N ALA A 227 12.72 12.11 9.67
CA ALA A 227 12.14 13.31 10.27
C ALA A 227 10.63 13.47 10.00
N ARG A 228 10.13 12.87 8.90
CA ARG A 228 8.70 12.88 8.54
C ARG A 228 7.94 11.63 8.96
N GLY A 229 8.59 10.73 9.70
CA GLY A 229 7.99 9.48 10.18
C GLY A 229 7.87 8.39 9.10
N ALA A 230 8.52 8.59 7.96
CA ALA A 230 8.76 7.53 6.98
C ALA A 230 9.95 6.68 7.41
N ARG A 231 10.02 5.47 6.86
CA ARG A 231 10.99 4.45 7.25
C ARG A 231 12.06 4.33 6.16
N PRO A 232 13.32 4.70 6.44
CA PRO A 232 14.39 4.49 5.48
C PRO A 232 14.70 2.99 5.35
N VAL A 233 14.86 2.54 4.11
CA VAL A 233 15.17 1.16 3.73
C VAL A 233 16.44 1.18 2.89
N PRO A 234 17.47 0.39 3.22
CA PRO A 234 18.68 0.33 2.41
C PRO A 234 18.39 -0.35 1.07
N ALA A 235 19.09 0.05 0.01
CA ALA A 235 18.90 -0.52 -1.33
C ALA A 235 19.15 -2.04 -1.34
N SER A 236 20.10 -2.52 -0.53
CA SER A 236 20.41 -3.94 -0.37
C SER A 236 19.23 -4.78 0.13
N ALA A 237 18.35 -4.22 0.98
CA ALA A 237 17.17 -4.92 1.47
C ALA A 237 16.11 -5.07 0.40
N LEU A 238 15.92 -4.04 -0.44
CA LEU A 238 15.06 -4.14 -1.60
C LEU A 238 15.61 -5.18 -2.58
N LEU A 239 16.90 -5.12 -2.93
CA LEU A 239 17.52 -6.07 -3.85
C LEU A 239 17.40 -7.53 -3.36
N GLY A 240 17.64 -7.78 -2.08
CA GLY A 240 17.46 -9.11 -1.49
C GLY A 240 16.02 -9.62 -1.55
N LEU A 241 15.03 -8.72 -1.52
CA LEU A 241 13.62 -9.06 -1.71
C LEU A 241 13.30 -9.36 -3.19
N LEU A 242 13.90 -8.63 -4.12
CA LEU A 242 13.67 -8.81 -5.56
C LEU A 242 14.29 -10.11 -6.12
N THR A 243 15.34 -10.62 -5.48
CA THR A 243 16.03 -11.86 -5.91
C THR A 243 15.39 -13.16 -5.40
N ARG A 244 14.28 -13.08 -4.67
CA ARG A 244 13.65 -14.21 -3.98
C ARG A 244 12.45 -14.76 -4.74
#